data_AF-A0A935IWT1-F1
#
_entry.id   AF-A0A935IWT1-F1
#
_cell.length_a   1.000
_cell.length_b   1.000
_cell.length_c   1.000
_cell.angle_alpha   90.00
_cell.angle_beta   90.00
_cell.angle_gamma   90.00
#
_symmetry.space_group_name_H-M   'P 1'
#
loop_
_entity.id
_entity.type
_entity.pdbx_description
1 polymer ?
#
loop_
_entity_poly.entity_id
_entity_poly.type
_entity_poly.pdbx_seq_one_letter_code
_entity_poly.pdbx_strand_id
1 'polypeptide(L)'
;MLEFESRWVRGQPVDELHRDYPMGFNDYHYKGMSVQLVWAINNLAIAYYSWRAGTLTHLEFPDGSTIRLDPRLNAGTVAIQYFFSRNHSRSQWEQIIDPNSGFPAMYLEMFGDPWARADVVNPIFPSALNQPTLVLPFEPDVEWSMTGGPHNAWGQINPKVYGPKNSVFAAIDFAPATDHGGCDPTPTWVTAAAPGLVVRSNNGAVMVDLDGDGYEQTGWNILYMHIGSRDRVPVGTWLEVNDKIGHASCEGGVSTGTHLHFARKYNGEWVTADGPIPFIMSGWRVVAGEKAYEGKLVRGDEVVIADPVGQKWSNIFRKENE
;
A
#
# COMPACT_ATOMS: atom_id res chain seq x y z
N MET A 1 14.71 1.74 -15.59
CA MET A 1 15.60 2.17 -14.50
C MET A 1 16.78 1.23 -14.40
N LEU A 2 16.57 -0.07 -14.13
CA LEU A 2 17.66 -1.07 -14.12
C LEU A 2 18.56 -1.02 -15.37
N GLU A 3 17.97 -1.01 -16.58
CA GLU A 3 18.74 -0.86 -17.82
C GLU A 3 19.48 0.48 -17.90
N PHE A 4 18.84 1.57 -17.47
CA PHE A 4 19.39 2.92 -17.57
C PHE A 4 20.59 3.13 -16.64
N GLU A 5 20.45 2.67 -15.39
CA GLU A 5 21.49 2.80 -14.37
C GLU A 5 22.67 1.87 -14.66
N SER A 6 22.43 0.63 -15.10
CA SER A 6 23.48 -0.40 -15.04
C SER A 6 23.51 -1.40 -16.20
N ARG A 7 22.69 -1.23 -17.24
CA ARG A 7 22.68 -2.04 -18.48
C ARG A 7 22.42 -3.54 -18.29
N TRP A 8 21.79 -3.91 -17.19
CA TRP A 8 21.53 -5.32 -16.84
C TRP A 8 20.50 -6.03 -17.74
N VAL A 9 19.69 -5.30 -18.53
CA VAL A 9 18.58 -5.91 -19.29
C VAL A 9 19.00 -6.24 -20.72
N ARG A 10 19.61 -5.30 -21.44
CA ARG A 10 20.00 -5.48 -22.85
C ARG A 10 21.50 -5.68 -23.05
N GLY A 11 22.30 -5.57 -21.98
CA GLY A 11 23.75 -5.65 -22.04
C GLY A 11 24.34 -6.38 -20.84
N GLN A 12 25.50 -5.89 -20.39
CA GLN A 12 26.16 -6.32 -19.16
C GLN A 12 26.63 -5.06 -18.40
N PRO A 13 26.75 -5.15 -17.06
CA PRO A 13 27.28 -4.05 -16.26
C PRO A 13 28.68 -3.66 -16.72
N VAL A 14 28.95 -2.35 -16.77
CA VAL A 14 30.22 -1.83 -17.32
C VAL A 14 31.40 -2.00 -16.37
N ASP A 15 31.14 -2.18 -15.07
CA ASP A 15 32.15 -2.39 -14.03
C ASP A 15 31.53 -3.10 -12.80
N GLU A 16 32.35 -3.32 -11.76
CA GLU A 16 31.91 -3.94 -10.52
C GLU A 16 30.91 -3.10 -9.72
N LEU A 17 30.98 -1.76 -9.81
CA LEU A 17 30.07 -0.88 -9.10
C LEU A 17 28.64 -1.04 -9.64
N HIS A 18 28.47 -1.04 -10.95
CA HIS A 18 27.17 -1.24 -11.61
C HIS A 18 26.66 -2.69 -11.50
N ARG A 19 27.57 -3.65 -11.28
CA ARG A 19 27.19 -5.03 -10.91
C ARG A 19 26.68 -5.11 -9.47
N ASP A 20 27.35 -4.43 -8.55
CA ASP A 20 27.05 -4.51 -7.12
C ASP A 20 25.88 -3.61 -6.71
N TYR A 21 25.66 -2.49 -7.40
CA TYR A 21 24.59 -1.50 -7.16
C TYR A 21 23.76 -1.23 -8.43
N PRO A 22 23.03 -2.22 -8.95
CA PRO A 22 22.29 -2.13 -10.22
C PRO A 22 21.26 -0.99 -10.32
N MET A 23 20.81 -0.41 -9.22
CA MET A 23 19.87 0.72 -9.22
C MET A 23 20.54 2.07 -8.91
N GLY A 24 21.87 2.12 -8.93
CA GLY A 24 22.68 3.33 -8.78
C GLY A 24 22.86 3.83 -7.34
N PHE A 25 22.25 3.17 -6.35
CA PHE A 25 22.35 3.58 -4.95
C PHE A 25 23.61 3.00 -4.30
N ASN A 26 24.68 3.80 -4.31
CA ASN A 26 26.02 3.41 -3.90
C ASN A 26 26.24 3.46 -2.38
N ASP A 27 25.54 2.60 -1.63
CA ASP A 27 25.70 2.41 -0.19
C ASP A 27 26.01 0.93 0.11
N TYR A 28 27.09 0.66 0.85
CA TYR A 28 27.57 -0.70 1.11
C TYR A 28 26.55 -1.59 1.84
N HIS A 29 25.60 -1.02 2.60
CA HIS A 29 24.51 -1.79 3.21
C HIS A 29 23.48 -2.28 2.19
N TYR A 30 23.47 -1.68 1.00
CA TYR A 30 22.52 -1.93 -0.08
C TYR A 30 23.17 -2.65 -1.26
N LYS A 31 24.31 -3.32 -1.04
CA LYS A 31 24.98 -4.12 -2.07
C LYS A 31 24.13 -5.34 -2.45
N GLY A 32 23.94 -5.52 -3.76
CA GLY A 32 23.28 -6.68 -4.35
C GLY A 32 21.90 -6.38 -4.94
N MET A 33 21.55 -7.15 -5.97
CA MET A 33 20.36 -6.94 -6.81
C MET A 33 19.05 -6.83 -6.01
N SER A 34 18.80 -7.76 -5.09
CA SER A 34 17.56 -7.78 -4.31
C SER A 34 17.37 -6.50 -3.50
N VAL A 35 18.41 -6.06 -2.78
CA VAL A 35 18.32 -4.88 -1.90
C VAL A 35 18.21 -3.59 -2.71
N GLN A 36 18.90 -3.51 -3.86
CA GLN A 36 18.76 -2.39 -4.79
C GLN A 36 17.35 -2.29 -5.40
N LEU A 37 16.75 -3.43 -5.78
CA LEU A 37 15.37 -3.44 -6.28
C LEU A 37 14.37 -3.03 -5.21
N VAL A 38 14.54 -3.51 -3.97
CA VAL A 38 13.68 -3.08 -2.86
C VAL A 38 13.83 -1.58 -2.60
N TRP A 39 15.06 -1.06 -2.56
CA TRP A 39 15.32 0.38 -2.45
C TRP A 39 14.64 1.17 -3.56
N ALA A 40 14.71 0.70 -4.81
CA ALA A 40 14.05 1.36 -5.93
C ALA A 40 12.52 1.36 -5.79
N ILE A 41 11.92 0.20 -5.50
CA ILE A 41 10.47 0.06 -5.27
C ILE A 41 10.00 0.97 -4.14
N ASN A 42 10.78 1.07 -3.06
CA ASN A 42 10.48 1.93 -1.94
C ASN A 42 10.45 3.41 -2.35
N ASN A 43 11.46 3.90 -3.06
CA ASN A 43 11.49 5.29 -3.52
C ASN A 43 10.38 5.61 -4.53
N LEU A 44 10.08 4.67 -5.43
CA LEU A 44 8.95 4.81 -6.35
C LEU A 44 7.63 4.91 -5.57
N ALA A 45 7.40 4.03 -4.59
CA ALA A 45 6.19 4.02 -3.79
C ALA A 45 6.05 5.27 -2.92
N ILE A 46 7.13 5.70 -2.24
CA ILE A 46 7.18 6.96 -1.46
C ILE A 46 6.66 8.11 -2.31
N ALA A 47 7.26 8.31 -3.48
CA ALA A 47 6.95 9.46 -4.32
C ALA A 47 5.59 9.34 -5.01
N TYR A 48 5.25 8.16 -5.50
CA TYR A 48 3.95 7.90 -6.12
C TYR A 48 2.82 8.30 -5.16
N TYR A 49 2.82 7.73 -3.96
CA TYR A 49 1.72 7.93 -3.02
C TYR A 49 1.78 9.27 -2.28
N SER A 50 2.98 9.83 -2.05
CA SER A 50 3.10 11.17 -1.49
C SER A 50 2.65 12.24 -2.49
N TRP A 51 2.84 12.02 -3.80
CA TRP A 51 2.24 12.86 -4.84
C TRP A 51 0.71 12.73 -4.85
N ARG A 52 0.19 11.50 -4.81
CA ARG A 52 -1.27 11.24 -4.74
C ARG A 52 -1.91 11.90 -3.52
N ALA A 53 -1.21 11.92 -2.38
CA ALA A 53 -1.66 12.56 -1.14
C ALA A 53 -1.43 14.08 -1.11
N GLY A 54 -0.71 14.65 -2.08
CA GLY A 54 -0.35 16.08 -2.10
C GLY A 54 0.70 16.50 -1.07
N THR A 55 1.42 15.55 -0.47
CA THR A 55 2.46 15.81 0.54
C THR A 55 3.85 15.99 -0.08
N LEU A 56 4.08 15.50 -1.31
CA LEU A 56 5.29 15.75 -2.08
C LEU A 56 5.04 16.88 -3.09
N THR A 57 5.76 17.99 -2.96
CA THR A 57 5.63 19.15 -3.87
C THR A 57 6.94 19.57 -4.53
N HIS A 58 8.06 19.13 -3.98
CA HIS A 58 9.41 19.45 -4.44
C HIS A 58 10.24 18.17 -4.48
N LEU A 59 11.19 18.10 -5.41
CA LEU A 59 12.30 17.16 -5.34
C LEU A 59 13.47 17.84 -4.62
N GLU A 60 14.17 17.06 -3.81
CA GLU A 60 15.43 17.43 -3.17
C GLU A 60 16.53 16.51 -3.71
N PHE A 61 17.66 17.10 -4.07
CA PHE A 61 18.83 16.43 -4.63
C PHE A 61 19.92 16.20 -3.56
N PRO A 62 20.93 15.35 -3.81
CA PRO A 62 21.95 15.03 -2.82
C PRO A 62 22.77 16.23 -2.30
N ASP A 63 22.86 17.31 -3.09
CA ASP A 63 23.52 18.56 -2.72
C ASP A 63 22.62 19.53 -1.92
N GLY A 64 21.39 19.12 -1.60
CA GLY A 64 20.38 19.92 -0.91
C GLY A 64 19.67 20.93 -1.82
N SER A 65 20.00 21.00 -3.10
CA SER A 65 19.23 21.80 -4.05
C SER A 65 17.83 21.21 -4.23
N THR A 66 16.87 22.06 -4.59
CA THR A 66 15.47 21.63 -4.77
C THR A 66 14.89 22.14 -6.08
N ILE A 67 13.86 21.46 -6.56
CA ILE A 67 13.02 21.90 -7.67
C ILE A 67 11.56 21.62 -7.36
N ARG A 68 10.69 22.58 -7.69
CA ARG A 68 9.25 22.40 -7.56
C ARG A 68 8.72 21.52 -8.69
N LEU A 69 7.91 20.52 -8.35
CA LEU A 69 7.25 19.65 -9.33
C LEU A 69 6.12 20.39 -10.05
N ASP A 70 5.96 20.14 -11.36
CA ASP A 70 4.82 20.65 -12.11
C ASP A 70 3.53 19.96 -11.63
N PRO A 71 2.51 20.72 -11.16
CA PRO A 71 1.27 20.15 -10.63
C PRO A 71 0.46 19.33 -11.62
N ARG A 72 0.79 19.37 -12.92
CA ARG A 72 0.12 18.59 -13.97
C ARG A 72 0.69 17.17 -14.15
N LEU A 73 1.81 16.85 -13.48
CA LEU A 73 2.41 15.52 -13.58
C LEU A 73 1.51 14.46 -12.93
N ASN A 74 1.47 13.26 -13.52
CA ASN A 74 0.87 12.10 -12.88
C ASN A 74 1.84 11.48 -11.85
N ALA A 75 1.30 10.69 -10.93
CA ALA A 75 2.06 10.06 -9.84
C ALA A 75 3.18 9.13 -10.34
N GLY A 76 2.97 8.42 -11.46
CA GLY A 76 3.98 7.55 -12.06
C GLY A 76 5.19 8.32 -12.59
N THR A 77 4.96 9.44 -13.27
CA THR A 77 6.03 10.34 -13.73
C THR A 77 6.78 10.94 -12.55
N VAL A 78 6.08 11.40 -11.51
CA VAL A 78 6.72 11.93 -10.30
C VAL A 78 7.56 10.87 -9.59
N ALA A 79 7.08 9.63 -9.52
CA ALA A 79 7.84 8.52 -8.92
C ALA A 79 9.17 8.28 -9.64
N ILE A 80 9.17 8.25 -10.98
CA ILE A 80 10.39 8.09 -11.78
C ILE A 80 11.33 9.28 -11.60
N GLN A 81 10.80 10.50 -11.65
CA GLN A 81 11.60 11.71 -11.44
C GLN A 81 12.24 11.74 -10.05
N TYR A 82 11.49 11.39 -9.01
CA TYR A 82 11.98 11.30 -7.64
C TYR A 82 13.05 10.22 -7.49
N PHE A 83 12.84 9.04 -8.07
CA PHE A 83 13.84 7.96 -8.04
C PHE A 83 15.22 8.46 -8.51
N PHE A 84 15.27 9.12 -9.67
CA PHE A 84 16.53 9.64 -10.19
C PHE A 84 17.08 10.81 -9.37
N SER A 85 16.22 11.63 -8.74
CA SER A 85 16.68 12.73 -7.89
C SER A 85 17.39 12.25 -6.62
N ARG A 86 17.25 10.97 -6.23
CA ARG A 86 17.92 10.41 -5.04
C ARG A 86 19.40 10.12 -5.26
N ASN A 87 19.80 9.80 -6.49
CA ASN A 87 21.15 9.33 -6.81
C ASN A 87 21.95 10.30 -7.68
N HIS A 88 21.27 11.23 -8.35
CA HIS A 88 21.88 12.12 -9.33
C HIS A 88 21.83 13.57 -8.88
N SER A 89 22.86 14.34 -9.24
CA SER A 89 22.81 15.79 -9.07
C SER A 89 21.70 16.39 -9.94
N ARG A 90 21.28 17.62 -9.64
CA ARG A 90 20.23 18.28 -10.43
C ARG A 90 20.55 18.36 -11.93
N SER A 91 21.79 18.69 -12.28
CA SER A 91 22.20 18.81 -13.69
C SER A 91 22.20 17.46 -14.42
N GLN A 92 22.61 16.39 -13.74
CA GLN A 92 22.50 15.03 -14.27
C GLN A 92 21.03 14.63 -14.41
N TRP A 93 20.21 14.89 -13.40
CA TRP A 93 18.78 14.61 -13.44
C TRP A 93 18.07 15.31 -14.60
N GLU A 94 18.37 16.59 -14.86
CA GLU A 94 17.81 17.35 -15.99
C GLU A 94 18.15 16.67 -17.34
N GLN A 95 19.35 16.10 -17.48
CA GLN A 95 19.72 15.30 -18.65
C GLN A 95 19.01 13.94 -18.69
N ILE A 96 18.85 13.29 -17.54
CA ILE A 96 18.16 12.00 -17.43
C ILE A 96 16.68 12.12 -17.79
N ILE A 97 16.02 13.21 -17.44
CA ILE A 97 14.60 13.41 -17.76
C ILE A 97 14.36 14.05 -19.14
N ASP A 98 15.42 14.36 -19.90
CA ASP A 98 15.30 14.90 -21.26
C ASP A 98 14.53 13.92 -22.17
N PRO A 99 13.45 14.37 -22.84
CA PRO A 99 12.58 13.50 -23.62
C PRO A 99 13.25 12.91 -24.87
N ASN A 100 14.32 13.53 -25.38
CA ASN A 100 14.94 13.17 -26.66
C ASN A 100 16.18 12.29 -26.50
N SER A 101 16.82 12.34 -25.33
CA SER A 101 18.12 11.69 -25.11
C SER A 101 18.25 10.95 -23.77
N GLY A 102 17.37 11.24 -22.80
CA GLY A 102 17.42 10.66 -21.46
C GLY A 102 16.63 9.36 -21.33
N PHE A 103 16.22 9.07 -20.09
CA PHE A 103 15.40 7.93 -19.73
C PHE A 103 14.11 7.81 -20.55
N PRO A 104 13.34 8.88 -20.84
CA PRO A 104 12.16 8.77 -21.69
C PRO A 104 12.46 8.25 -23.10
N ALA A 105 13.56 8.69 -23.71
CA ALA A 105 13.97 8.23 -25.04
C ALA A 105 14.35 6.74 -25.03
N MET A 106 15.13 6.31 -24.03
CA MET A 106 15.46 4.88 -23.84
C MET A 106 14.19 4.05 -23.56
N TYR A 107 13.27 4.56 -22.75
CA TYR A 107 12.02 3.87 -22.45
C TYR A 107 11.14 3.72 -23.70
N LEU A 108 11.05 4.76 -24.52
CA LEU A 108 10.36 4.74 -25.81
C LEU A 108 10.98 3.71 -26.77
N GLU A 109 12.30 3.64 -26.84
CA GLU A 109 13.02 2.64 -27.65
C GLU A 109 12.71 1.20 -27.18
N MET A 110 12.73 0.96 -25.86
CA MET A 110 12.56 -0.38 -25.30
C MET A 110 11.12 -0.87 -25.32
N PHE A 111 10.17 0.02 -25.04
CA PHE A 111 8.79 -0.37 -24.73
C PHE A 111 7.78 0.27 -25.66
N GLY A 112 8.15 1.23 -26.51
CA GLY A 112 7.23 2.05 -27.30
C GLY A 112 6.58 3.17 -26.48
N ASP A 113 5.56 3.82 -27.05
CA ASP A 113 4.94 5.03 -26.51
C ASP A 113 4.24 4.82 -25.15
N PRO A 114 4.72 5.43 -24.04
CA PRO A 114 4.07 5.36 -22.73
C PRO A 114 2.66 5.93 -22.72
N TRP A 115 2.38 6.99 -23.50
CA TRP A 115 1.11 7.69 -23.47
C TRP A 115 0.02 6.89 -24.16
N ALA A 116 0.32 6.35 -25.35
CA ALA A 116 -0.57 5.43 -26.03
C ALA A 116 -0.93 4.20 -25.17
N ARG A 117 0.01 3.70 -24.33
CA ARG A 117 -0.29 2.63 -23.36
C ARG A 117 -1.18 3.10 -22.22
N ALA A 118 -0.93 4.29 -21.67
CA ALA A 118 -1.76 4.84 -20.61
C ALA A 118 -3.21 5.06 -21.08
N ASP A 119 -3.41 5.47 -22.33
CA ASP A 119 -4.73 5.68 -22.92
C ASP A 119 -5.57 4.39 -23.00
N VAL A 120 -4.94 3.21 -23.07
CA VAL A 120 -5.65 1.91 -23.10
C VAL A 120 -6.30 1.58 -21.76
N VAL A 121 -5.72 2.02 -20.64
CA VAL A 121 -6.18 1.68 -19.28
C VAL A 121 -7.04 2.77 -18.63
N ASN A 122 -7.16 3.95 -19.26
CA ASN A 122 -7.83 5.14 -18.69
C ASN A 122 -7.19 5.60 -17.35
N PRO A 123 -7.61 6.75 -16.77
CA PRO A 123 -7.14 7.14 -15.45
C PRO A 123 -7.45 6.04 -14.42
N ILE A 124 -6.44 5.64 -13.63
CA ILE A 124 -6.57 4.59 -12.61
C ILE A 124 -7.77 4.88 -11.69
N PHE A 125 -8.00 6.14 -11.34
CA PHE A 125 -9.22 6.58 -10.67
C PHE A 125 -10.09 7.41 -11.61
N PRO A 126 -11.26 6.91 -12.02
CA PRO A 126 -12.20 7.70 -12.79
C PRO A 126 -12.78 8.83 -11.93
N SER A 127 -13.26 9.88 -12.60
CA SER A 127 -14.04 10.93 -11.94
C SER A 127 -15.26 10.34 -11.23
N ALA A 128 -15.56 10.81 -10.03
CA ALA A 128 -16.69 10.32 -9.21
C ALA A 128 -16.59 8.85 -8.78
N LEU A 129 -15.38 8.29 -8.67
CA LEU A 129 -15.20 6.99 -8.03
C LEU A 129 -15.71 7.05 -6.58
N ASN A 130 -16.62 6.12 -6.25
CA ASN A 130 -17.10 5.90 -4.89
C ASN A 130 -16.67 4.53 -4.41
N GLN A 131 -16.35 4.44 -3.13
CA GLN A 131 -16.18 3.15 -2.48
C GLN A 131 -17.52 2.39 -2.49
N PRO A 132 -17.52 1.07 -2.72
CA PRO A 132 -18.65 0.20 -2.43
C PRO A 132 -19.06 0.31 -0.96
N THR A 133 -20.31 -0.04 -0.66
CA THR A 133 -20.77 -0.19 0.72
C THR A 133 -19.97 -1.30 1.40
N LEU A 134 -19.31 -0.97 2.50
CA LEU A 134 -18.60 -1.93 3.34
C LEU A 134 -19.24 -1.95 4.73
N VAL A 135 -19.28 -3.13 5.34
CA VAL A 135 -19.54 -3.31 6.76
C VAL A 135 -18.23 -3.51 7.52
N LEU A 136 -18.25 -3.36 8.84
CA LEU A 136 -17.10 -3.72 9.66
C LEU A 136 -16.75 -5.22 9.49
N PRO A 137 -15.46 -5.59 9.34
CA PRO A 137 -15.03 -6.92 8.89
C PRO A 137 -14.98 -7.98 10.01
N PHE A 138 -15.92 -7.93 10.94
CA PHE A 138 -16.01 -8.87 12.06
C PHE A 138 -17.45 -9.17 12.43
N GLU A 139 -17.64 -10.24 13.21
CA GLU A 139 -18.97 -10.69 13.65
C GLU A 139 -19.72 -9.58 14.42
N PRO A 140 -21.04 -9.44 14.21
CA PRO A 140 -21.86 -8.54 14.99
C PRO A 140 -21.79 -8.83 16.49
N ASP A 141 -21.92 -7.78 17.29
CA ASP A 141 -21.96 -7.83 18.77
C ASP A 141 -20.73 -8.47 19.44
N VAL A 142 -19.64 -8.66 18.68
CA VAL A 142 -18.33 -9.06 19.20
C VAL A 142 -17.46 -7.82 19.38
N GLU A 143 -16.85 -7.69 20.56
CA GLU A 143 -15.94 -6.58 20.85
C GLU A 143 -14.62 -6.72 20.09
N TRP A 144 -14.27 -5.66 19.37
CA TRP A 144 -12.96 -5.45 18.79
C TRP A 144 -12.40 -4.10 19.24
N SER A 145 -11.11 -3.90 19.09
CA SER A 145 -10.45 -2.61 19.30
C SER A 145 -9.81 -2.13 18.01
N MET A 146 -9.97 -0.86 17.66
CA MET A 146 -9.17 -0.20 16.64
C MET A 146 -7.75 -0.02 17.18
N THR A 147 -6.84 -0.91 16.82
CA THR A 147 -5.47 -0.91 17.37
C THR A 147 -4.50 -0.05 16.56
N GLY A 148 -4.86 0.27 15.31
CA GLY A 148 -4.05 1.11 14.43
C GLY A 148 -4.90 1.97 13.51
N GLY A 149 -4.68 3.29 13.57
CA GLY A 149 -5.16 4.22 12.56
C GLY A 149 -4.40 4.09 11.23
N PRO A 150 -4.65 4.99 10.27
CA PRO A 150 -4.03 4.96 8.95
C PRO A 150 -2.51 4.71 8.97
N HIS A 151 -2.08 3.67 8.27
CA HIS A 151 -0.68 3.30 8.12
C HIS A 151 -0.45 2.51 6.81
N ASN A 152 0.79 2.07 6.57
CA ASN A 152 1.21 1.46 5.31
C ASN A 152 0.33 0.26 4.92
N ALA A 153 -0.30 0.29 3.73
CA ALA A 153 -1.11 -0.83 3.22
C ALA A 153 -0.37 -2.16 3.15
N TRP A 154 0.93 -2.08 2.88
CA TRP A 154 1.83 -3.20 2.80
C TRP A 154 3.20 -2.74 3.31
N GLY A 155 3.77 -3.50 4.24
CA GLY A 155 5.00 -3.11 4.93
C GLY A 155 6.28 -3.44 4.16
N GLN A 156 7.32 -2.63 4.37
CA GLN A 156 8.70 -3.02 4.09
C GLN A 156 9.18 -4.02 5.13
N ILE A 157 9.93 -5.02 4.66
CA ILE A 157 10.80 -5.83 5.51
C ILE A 157 11.89 -4.89 6.04
N ASN A 158 12.13 -4.86 7.35
CA ASN A 158 13.27 -4.23 8.04
C ASN A 158 13.73 -2.81 7.58
N PRO A 159 13.23 -1.71 8.20
CA PRO A 159 13.67 -0.34 7.87
C PRO A 159 15.17 -0.08 8.13
N LYS A 160 15.84 -0.90 8.94
CA LYS A 160 17.30 -0.78 9.16
C LYS A 160 18.10 -1.19 7.92
N VAL A 161 17.51 -1.99 7.03
CA VAL A 161 18.14 -2.48 5.81
C VAL A 161 17.62 -1.76 4.57
N TYR A 162 16.35 -1.30 4.58
CA TYR A 162 15.67 -0.84 3.37
C TYR A 162 15.17 0.61 3.39
N GLY A 163 15.49 1.37 4.45
CA GLY A 163 15.22 2.80 4.56
C GLY A 163 13.93 3.16 5.30
N PRO A 164 13.51 4.45 5.29
CA PRO A 164 12.31 4.89 5.98
C PRO A 164 11.07 4.15 5.47
N LYS A 165 10.29 3.63 6.42
CA LYS A 165 8.94 3.14 6.17
C LYS A 165 8.12 4.35 5.75
N ASN A 166 7.55 4.38 4.55
CA ASN A 166 6.31 5.10 4.23
C ASN A 166 6.04 4.94 2.74
N SER A 167 4.96 4.26 2.35
CA SER A 167 4.45 4.33 0.99
C SER A 167 3.13 5.08 1.02
N VAL A 168 2.11 4.46 1.61
CA VAL A 168 0.73 4.96 1.57
C VAL A 168 -0.02 4.58 2.83
N PHE A 169 -0.62 5.57 3.51
CA PHE A 169 -1.50 5.32 4.64
C PHE A 169 -2.87 4.87 4.14
N ALA A 170 -3.01 3.56 3.92
CA ALA A 170 -4.15 2.90 3.30
C ALA A 170 -4.73 1.74 4.12
N ALA A 171 -4.00 1.27 5.13
CA ALA A 171 -4.48 0.26 6.07
C ALA A 171 -4.89 0.85 7.40
N ILE A 172 -5.73 0.09 8.11
CA ILE A 172 -6.10 0.25 9.51
C ILE A 172 -6.07 -1.12 10.18
N ASP A 173 -5.87 -1.15 11.49
CA ASP A 173 -5.79 -2.39 12.26
C ASP A 173 -6.93 -2.50 13.27
N PHE A 174 -7.48 -3.71 13.36
CA PHE A 174 -8.40 -4.10 14.43
C PHE A 174 -7.87 -5.34 15.15
N ALA A 175 -7.98 -5.41 16.47
CA ALA A 175 -7.69 -6.62 17.22
C ALA A 175 -8.93 -7.09 17.98
N PRO A 176 -9.16 -8.42 18.11
CA PRO A 176 -10.19 -8.93 18.99
C PRO A 176 -9.85 -8.60 20.45
N ALA A 177 -10.87 -8.47 21.30
CA ALA A 177 -10.66 -8.31 22.73
C ALA A 177 -9.86 -9.49 23.32
N THR A 178 -8.74 -9.19 23.97
CA THR A 178 -7.86 -10.16 24.65
C THR A 178 -7.33 -9.54 25.94
N ASP A 179 -7.12 -10.35 26.98
CA ASP A 179 -6.54 -9.92 28.26
C ASP A 179 -5.00 -10.00 28.26
N HIS A 180 -4.39 -10.50 27.19
CA HIS A 180 -2.95 -10.58 27.00
C HIS A 180 -2.56 -10.22 25.55
N GLY A 181 -1.39 -9.59 25.39
CA GLY A 181 -0.78 -9.37 24.09
C GLY A 181 0.04 -10.58 23.65
N GLY A 182 0.18 -10.78 22.35
CA GLY A 182 0.90 -11.93 21.80
C GLY A 182 0.34 -12.37 20.46
N CYS A 183 0.95 -13.40 19.89
CA CYS A 183 0.41 -14.11 18.73
C CYS A 183 -0.29 -15.37 19.19
N ASP A 184 -1.49 -15.20 19.73
CA ASP A 184 -2.28 -16.29 20.24
C ASP A 184 -3.42 -16.62 19.28
N PRO A 185 -3.70 -17.92 19.03
CA PRO A 185 -4.86 -18.31 18.26
C PRO A 185 -6.14 -17.79 18.90
N THR A 186 -6.97 -17.10 18.11
CA THR A 186 -8.28 -16.62 18.55
C THR A 186 -9.40 -17.43 17.88
N PRO A 187 -10.52 -17.69 18.58
CA PRO A 187 -11.73 -18.22 17.96
C PRO A 187 -12.54 -17.14 17.23
N THR A 188 -12.21 -15.86 17.40
CA THR A 188 -12.96 -14.74 16.83
C THR A 188 -12.86 -14.73 15.30
N TRP A 189 -13.99 -14.56 14.61
CA TRP A 189 -14.02 -14.53 13.16
C TRP A 189 -13.82 -13.13 12.60
N VAL A 190 -13.01 -13.08 11.54
CA VAL A 190 -13.05 -12.03 10.53
C VAL A 190 -14.09 -12.43 9.48
N THR A 191 -14.93 -11.49 9.09
CA THR A 191 -16.02 -11.72 8.13
C THR A 191 -15.88 -10.80 6.91
N ALA A 192 -16.49 -11.23 5.80
CA ALA A 192 -16.48 -10.48 4.56
C ALA A 192 -17.25 -9.15 4.74
N ALA A 193 -16.60 -8.06 4.33
CA ALA A 193 -17.08 -6.69 4.46
C ALA A 193 -17.98 -6.28 3.29
N ALA A 194 -17.91 -7.02 2.19
CA ALA A 194 -18.71 -6.89 0.98
C ALA A 194 -18.71 -8.25 0.25
N PRO A 195 -19.68 -8.50 -0.65
CA PRO A 195 -19.64 -9.67 -1.51
C PRO A 195 -18.45 -9.62 -2.49
N GLY A 196 -17.92 -10.78 -2.85
CA GLY A 196 -16.85 -10.87 -3.84
C GLY A 196 -16.17 -12.24 -3.93
N LEU A 197 -15.26 -12.36 -4.89
CA LEU A 197 -14.49 -13.57 -5.18
C LEU A 197 -13.15 -13.56 -4.43
N VAL A 198 -12.83 -14.63 -3.71
CA VAL A 198 -11.49 -14.80 -3.13
C VAL A 198 -10.49 -15.13 -4.23
N VAL A 199 -9.61 -14.18 -4.57
CA VAL A 199 -8.60 -14.33 -5.64
C VAL A 199 -7.21 -14.66 -5.12
N ARG A 200 -6.95 -14.44 -3.82
CA ARG A 200 -5.72 -14.86 -3.14
C ARG A 200 -6.02 -15.28 -1.71
N SER A 201 -5.44 -16.40 -1.27
CA SER A 201 -5.51 -16.88 0.12
C SER A 201 -4.25 -17.68 0.47
N ASN A 202 -3.21 -16.98 0.90
CA ASN A 202 -1.93 -17.58 1.32
C ASN A 202 -1.13 -16.63 2.20
N ASN A 203 -0.16 -17.15 2.95
CA ASN A 203 0.82 -16.35 3.71
C ASN A 203 0.19 -15.25 4.59
N GLY A 204 -0.94 -15.54 5.26
CA GLY A 204 -1.65 -14.59 6.11
C GLY A 204 -2.56 -13.61 5.37
N ALA A 205 -2.53 -13.57 4.03
CA ALA A 205 -3.33 -12.67 3.22
C ALA A 205 -4.55 -13.39 2.61
N VAL A 206 -5.70 -12.72 2.65
CA VAL A 206 -6.88 -13.00 1.83
C VAL A 206 -7.19 -11.74 1.02
N MET A 207 -7.31 -11.87 -0.30
CA MET A 207 -7.77 -10.80 -1.19
C MET A 207 -9.13 -11.16 -1.77
N VAL A 208 -10.09 -10.25 -1.61
CA VAL A 208 -11.45 -10.38 -2.14
C VAL A 208 -11.64 -9.36 -3.26
N ASP A 209 -11.93 -9.86 -4.46
CA ASP A 209 -12.25 -9.11 -5.67
C ASP A 209 -13.76 -8.88 -5.75
N LEU A 210 -14.19 -7.62 -5.80
CA LEU A 210 -15.60 -7.25 -5.65
C LEU A 210 -16.38 -7.27 -6.97
N ASP A 211 -15.71 -7.24 -8.13
CA ASP A 211 -16.38 -7.36 -9.42
C ASP A 211 -16.33 -8.79 -9.99
N GLY A 212 -15.49 -9.65 -9.42
CA GLY A 212 -15.49 -11.08 -9.63
C GLY A 212 -14.87 -11.53 -10.94
N ASP A 213 -14.12 -10.65 -11.61
CA ASP A 213 -13.41 -10.98 -12.85
C ASP A 213 -12.14 -11.83 -12.60
N GLY A 214 -11.71 -11.95 -11.34
CA GLY A 214 -10.59 -12.77 -10.92
C GLY A 214 -9.24 -12.06 -10.90
N TYR A 215 -9.19 -10.75 -11.13
CA TYR A 215 -7.96 -9.97 -11.24
C TYR A 215 -7.82 -8.92 -10.12
N GLU A 216 -6.77 -9.01 -9.31
CA GLU A 216 -6.47 -7.99 -8.28
C GLU A 216 -6.13 -6.60 -8.86
N GLN A 217 -5.95 -6.51 -10.19
CA GLN A 217 -5.53 -5.33 -10.93
C GLN A 217 -6.71 -4.53 -11.52
N THR A 218 -7.94 -5.02 -11.35
CA THR A 218 -9.17 -4.39 -11.83
C THR A 218 -10.11 -4.16 -10.65
N GLY A 219 -11.09 -3.28 -10.85
CA GLY A 219 -12.19 -3.10 -9.91
C GLY A 219 -11.75 -2.74 -8.48
N TRP A 220 -12.65 -3.00 -7.54
CA TRP A 220 -12.35 -2.87 -6.12
C TRP A 220 -11.87 -4.21 -5.56
N ASN A 221 -10.81 -4.15 -4.76
CA ASN A 221 -10.25 -5.32 -4.09
C ASN A 221 -10.04 -4.99 -2.60
N ILE A 222 -10.34 -5.94 -1.72
CA ILE A 222 -10.19 -5.79 -0.26
C ILE A 222 -9.16 -6.78 0.25
N LEU A 223 -8.14 -6.26 0.95
CA LEU A 223 -7.14 -7.05 1.65
C LEU A 223 -7.57 -7.27 3.10
N TYR A 224 -7.60 -8.54 3.49
CA TYR A 224 -7.60 -9.01 4.87
C TYR A 224 -6.24 -9.64 5.14
N MET A 225 -5.43 -9.05 5.99
CA MET A 225 -4.09 -9.53 6.32
C MET A 225 -4.01 -9.97 7.78
N HIS A 226 -3.05 -10.85 8.05
CA HIS A 226 -2.91 -11.60 9.29
C HIS A 226 -4.08 -12.54 9.59
N ILE A 227 -4.55 -13.24 8.56
CA ILE A 227 -5.55 -14.31 8.69
C ILE A 227 -4.84 -15.65 8.92
N GLY A 228 -5.16 -16.28 10.05
CA GLY A 228 -4.59 -17.56 10.45
C GLY A 228 -4.81 -18.65 9.40
N SER A 229 -3.88 -19.58 9.28
CA SER A 229 -3.93 -20.70 8.34
C SER A 229 -5.11 -21.65 8.58
N ARG A 230 -5.50 -21.80 9.86
CA ARG A 230 -6.67 -22.58 10.27
C ARG A 230 -7.94 -21.86 9.82
N ASP A 231 -8.81 -22.58 9.11
CA ASP A 231 -10.12 -22.13 8.65
C ASP A 231 -10.10 -20.90 7.72
N ARG A 232 -8.94 -20.56 7.14
CA ARG A 232 -8.85 -19.51 6.13
C ARG A 232 -9.62 -19.91 4.89
N VAL A 233 -10.46 -19.01 4.40
CA VAL A 233 -11.24 -19.21 3.18
C VAL A 233 -10.31 -19.54 1.99
N PRO A 234 -10.61 -20.57 1.17
CA PRO A 234 -9.79 -20.92 0.02
C PRO A 234 -10.05 -20.01 -1.19
N VAL A 235 -9.06 -19.91 -2.09
CA VAL A 235 -9.18 -19.24 -3.40
C VAL A 235 -10.32 -19.86 -4.22
N GLY A 236 -11.05 -19.02 -4.95
CA GLY A 236 -12.19 -19.41 -5.79
C GLY A 236 -13.54 -19.42 -5.04
N THR A 237 -13.54 -19.14 -3.74
CA THR A 237 -14.78 -19.01 -2.96
C THR A 237 -15.44 -17.66 -3.26
N TRP A 238 -16.71 -17.69 -3.63
CA TRP A 238 -17.55 -16.49 -3.61
C TRP A 238 -18.06 -16.25 -2.19
N LEU A 239 -17.97 -15.02 -1.72
CA LEU A 239 -18.41 -14.59 -0.40
C LEU A 239 -19.59 -13.63 -0.54
N GLU A 240 -20.55 -13.77 0.37
CA GLU A 240 -21.52 -12.74 0.69
C GLU A 240 -21.07 -11.98 1.95
N VAL A 241 -21.71 -10.83 2.23
CA VAL A 241 -21.50 -10.12 3.51
C VAL A 241 -21.73 -11.08 4.67
N ASN A 242 -20.86 -11.04 5.68
CA ASN A 242 -20.82 -11.93 6.85
C ASN A 242 -20.22 -13.31 6.65
N ASP A 243 -19.94 -13.74 5.42
CA ASP A 243 -19.25 -15.01 5.23
C ASP A 243 -17.87 -14.98 5.86
N LYS A 244 -17.43 -16.15 6.33
CA LYS A 244 -16.21 -16.29 7.13
C LYS A 244 -14.97 -16.20 6.25
N ILE A 245 -14.11 -15.23 6.56
CA ILE A 245 -12.77 -15.08 5.94
C ILE A 245 -11.76 -16.00 6.63
N GLY A 246 -11.85 -16.11 7.96
CA GLY A 246 -10.93 -16.85 8.81
C GLY A 246 -10.83 -16.21 10.19
N HIS A 247 -9.76 -16.50 10.92
CA HIS A 247 -9.49 -15.92 12.22
C HIS A 247 -8.39 -14.87 12.15
N ALA A 248 -8.50 -13.78 12.92
CA ALA A 248 -7.38 -12.88 13.13
C ALA A 248 -6.18 -13.63 13.72
N SER A 249 -4.97 -13.17 13.42
CA SER A 249 -3.73 -13.87 13.76
C SER A 249 -2.56 -12.89 13.74
N CYS A 250 -1.34 -13.39 13.90
CA CYS A 250 -0.11 -12.69 13.52
C CYS A 250 0.55 -13.32 12.27
N GLU A 251 -0.06 -14.35 11.68
CA GLU A 251 0.50 -15.09 10.56
C GLU A 251 0.75 -14.18 9.34
N GLY A 252 1.84 -14.44 8.62
CA GLY A 252 2.20 -13.68 7.43
C GLY A 252 2.80 -12.30 7.73
N GLY A 253 3.75 -11.86 6.90
CA GLY A 253 4.37 -10.54 7.06
C GLY A 253 5.05 -10.32 8.42
N VAL A 254 5.06 -9.06 8.88
CA VAL A 254 5.59 -8.67 10.20
C VAL A 254 4.42 -8.21 11.04
N SER A 255 4.24 -8.81 12.22
CA SER A 255 3.18 -8.48 13.16
C SER A 255 3.72 -8.49 14.59
N THR A 256 3.18 -7.62 15.45
CA THR A 256 3.47 -7.59 16.89
C THR A 256 2.45 -8.38 17.71
N GLY A 257 1.37 -8.89 17.11
CA GLY A 257 0.35 -9.67 17.80
C GLY A 257 -0.88 -10.00 16.94
N THR A 258 -1.84 -10.69 17.53
CA THR A 258 -3.10 -11.07 16.86
C THR A 258 -3.93 -9.85 16.48
N HIS A 259 -4.07 -9.58 15.18
CA HIS A 259 -4.89 -8.50 14.66
C HIS A 259 -5.34 -8.79 13.22
N LEU A 260 -6.25 -7.97 12.71
CA LEU A 260 -6.63 -7.86 11.32
C LEU A 260 -6.03 -6.56 10.78
N HIS A 261 -5.17 -6.68 9.77
CA HIS A 261 -4.71 -5.55 8.97
C HIS A 261 -5.61 -5.43 7.74
N PHE A 262 -6.32 -4.32 7.60
CA PHE A 262 -7.42 -4.16 6.65
C PHE A 262 -7.15 -3.00 5.68
N ALA A 263 -7.19 -3.26 4.38
CA ALA A 263 -6.92 -2.26 3.35
C ALA A 263 -7.72 -2.52 2.08
N ARG A 264 -7.78 -1.52 1.19
CA ARG A 264 -8.51 -1.59 -0.08
C ARG A 264 -7.66 -1.11 -1.26
N LYS A 265 -7.90 -1.70 -2.42
CA LYS A 265 -7.33 -1.30 -3.71
C LYS A 265 -8.42 -0.96 -4.70
N TYR A 266 -8.07 -0.13 -5.67
CA TYR A 266 -8.84 0.05 -6.88
C TYR A 266 -7.91 -0.04 -8.09
N ASN A 267 -8.23 -0.88 -9.08
CA ASN A 267 -7.40 -1.12 -10.26
C ASN A 267 -5.92 -1.40 -9.93
N GLY A 268 -5.68 -2.23 -8.90
CA GLY A 268 -4.33 -2.59 -8.44
C GLY A 268 -3.61 -1.54 -7.59
N GLU A 269 -4.12 -0.32 -7.46
CA GLU A 269 -3.53 0.74 -6.62
C GLU A 269 -4.14 0.73 -5.21
N TRP A 270 -3.31 0.88 -4.17
CA TRP A 270 -3.79 1.08 -2.80
C TRP A 270 -4.52 2.41 -2.66
N VAL A 271 -5.73 2.40 -2.11
CA VAL A 271 -6.50 3.63 -1.87
C VAL A 271 -6.24 4.10 -0.44
N THR A 272 -5.92 5.39 -0.26
CA THR A 272 -5.65 5.94 1.08
C THR A 272 -6.84 5.72 2.01
N ALA A 273 -6.53 5.53 3.29
CA ALA A 273 -7.54 5.31 4.33
C ALA A 273 -8.24 6.63 4.68
N ASP A 274 -7.52 7.75 4.60
CA ASP A 274 -8.10 9.09 4.63
C ASP A 274 -7.68 9.86 3.37
N GLY A 275 -8.62 10.56 2.76
CA GLY A 275 -8.41 11.21 1.47
C GLY A 275 -9.72 11.53 0.74
N PRO A 276 -9.61 11.95 -0.55
CA PRO A 276 -10.77 12.34 -1.36
C PRO A 276 -11.77 11.21 -1.58
N ILE A 277 -11.30 9.97 -1.65
CA ILE A 277 -12.15 8.77 -1.67
C ILE A 277 -12.19 8.26 -0.23
N PRO A 278 -13.25 8.52 0.55
CA PRO A 278 -13.27 8.18 1.95
C PRO A 278 -13.26 6.67 2.17
N PHE A 279 -12.62 6.20 3.24
CA PHE A 279 -12.74 4.82 3.72
C PHE A 279 -13.87 4.76 4.73
N ILE A 280 -14.99 4.13 4.37
CA ILE A 280 -16.20 4.07 5.19
C ILE A 280 -16.61 2.62 5.39
N MET A 281 -16.84 2.19 6.63
CA MET A 281 -17.38 0.85 6.95
C MET A 281 -18.50 1.00 7.97
N SER A 282 -19.69 0.45 7.74
CA SER A 282 -20.84 0.60 8.65
C SER A 282 -21.11 2.08 9.06
N GLY A 283 -20.88 3.01 8.13
CA GLY A 283 -20.98 4.46 8.37
C GLY A 283 -19.82 5.09 9.14
N TRP A 284 -18.85 4.30 9.64
CA TRP A 284 -17.63 4.80 10.26
C TRP A 284 -16.64 5.27 9.20
N ARG A 285 -16.36 6.56 9.18
CA ARG A 285 -15.29 7.14 8.35
C ARG A 285 -13.95 7.06 9.08
N VAL A 286 -12.93 6.58 8.40
CA VAL A 286 -11.54 6.67 8.87
C VAL A 286 -11.03 8.10 8.75
N VAL A 287 -10.36 8.59 9.79
CA VAL A 287 -9.68 9.90 9.83
C VAL A 287 -8.25 9.69 10.33
N ALA A 288 -7.28 10.19 9.58
CA ALA A 288 -5.86 10.05 9.93
C ALA A 288 -5.45 10.95 11.10
N GLY A 289 -4.51 10.46 11.92
CA GLY A 289 -3.79 11.26 12.91
C GLY A 289 -2.56 11.96 12.30
N GLU A 290 -1.69 12.48 13.17
CA GLU A 290 -0.48 13.17 12.71
C GLU A 290 0.59 12.19 12.21
N LYS A 291 0.61 10.97 12.75
CA LYS A 291 1.61 9.93 12.43
C LYS A 291 0.93 8.62 12.01
N ALA A 292 1.73 7.73 11.41
CA ALA A 292 1.30 6.36 11.14
C ALA A 292 0.75 5.69 12.41
N TYR A 293 -0.32 4.92 12.24
CA TYR A 293 -1.05 4.22 13.31
C TYR A 293 -1.84 5.14 14.26
N GLU A 294 -1.66 6.46 14.20
CA GLU A 294 -2.54 7.40 14.89
C GLU A 294 -3.76 7.68 14.01
N GLY A 295 -4.94 7.81 14.61
CA GLY A 295 -6.17 8.11 13.88
C GLY A 295 -7.42 7.73 14.67
N LYS A 296 -8.56 7.83 14.00
CA LYS A 296 -9.87 7.55 14.59
C LYS A 296 -10.89 7.12 13.54
N LEU A 297 -11.93 6.44 13.99
CA LEU A 297 -13.18 6.25 13.25
C LEU A 297 -14.22 7.23 13.76
N VAL A 298 -14.99 7.83 12.86
CA VAL A 298 -16.04 8.80 13.18
C VAL A 298 -17.36 8.39 12.52
N ARG A 299 -18.45 8.35 13.30
CA ARG A 299 -19.81 8.10 12.81
C ARG A 299 -20.80 9.01 13.53
N GLY A 300 -21.24 10.08 12.86
CA GLY A 300 -22.02 11.13 13.52
C GLY A 300 -21.20 11.76 14.67
N ASP A 301 -21.74 11.72 15.89
CA ASP A 301 -21.07 12.19 17.10
C ASP A 301 -20.22 11.10 17.78
N GLU A 302 -20.27 9.86 17.30
CA GLU A 302 -19.49 8.75 17.84
C GLU A 302 -18.05 8.80 17.33
N VAL A 303 -17.08 8.54 18.22
CA VAL A 303 -15.65 8.52 17.92
C VAL A 303 -15.00 7.32 18.58
N VAL A 304 -14.23 6.55 17.80
CA VAL A 304 -13.33 5.49 18.28
C VAL A 304 -11.90 5.90 17.93
N ILE A 305 -11.03 6.01 18.93
CA ILE A 305 -9.65 6.48 18.74
C ILE A 305 -8.71 5.27 18.74
N ALA A 306 -7.81 5.20 17.76
CA ALA A 306 -6.86 4.11 17.67
C ALA A 306 -5.98 4.03 18.91
N ASP A 307 -5.82 2.83 19.47
CA ASP A 307 -4.95 2.58 20.62
C ASP A 307 -4.27 1.21 20.51
N PRO A 308 -2.93 1.15 20.44
CA PRO A 308 -2.21 -0.10 20.20
C PRO A 308 -2.32 -1.12 21.33
N VAL A 309 -2.82 -0.73 22.51
CA VAL A 309 -3.06 -1.63 23.65
C VAL A 309 -4.56 -1.86 23.91
N GLY A 310 -5.44 -1.43 23.00
CA GLY A 310 -6.86 -1.78 23.04
C GLY A 310 -7.64 -1.16 24.20
N GLN A 311 -7.32 0.08 24.59
CA GLN A 311 -8.05 0.75 25.67
C GLN A 311 -9.52 1.02 25.29
N LYS A 312 -10.37 1.26 26.30
CA LYS A 312 -11.83 1.40 26.15
C LYS A 312 -12.28 2.37 25.03
N TRP A 313 -11.54 3.45 24.77
CA TRP A 313 -11.87 4.43 23.72
C TRP A 313 -11.59 3.93 22.29
N SER A 314 -10.89 2.81 22.15
CA SER A 314 -10.63 2.11 20.89
C SER A 314 -11.64 1.00 20.63
N ASN A 315 -12.48 0.64 21.60
CA ASN A 315 -13.44 -0.45 21.46
C ASN A 315 -14.52 -0.09 20.45
N ILE A 316 -14.87 -1.05 19.61
CA ILE A 316 -15.84 -0.93 18.54
C ILE A 316 -16.62 -2.24 18.41
N PHE A 317 -17.91 -2.08 18.09
CA PHE A 317 -18.84 -3.16 17.84
C PHE A 317 -19.49 -2.91 16.49
N ARG A 318 -19.72 -4.00 15.75
CA ARG A 318 -20.61 -4.01 14.59
C ARG A 318 -22.01 -4.35 15.08
N LYS A 319 -23.03 -3.63 14.61
CA LYS A 319 -24.43 -3.90 14.97
C LYS A 319 -24.99 -5.05 14.11
N GLU A 320 -25.91 -5.83 14.67
CA GLU A 320 -26.54 -6.99 13.99
C GLU A 320 -27.30 -6.61 12.70
N ASN A 321 -27.79 -5.38 12.61
CA ASN A 321 -28.58 -4.88 11.49
C ASN A 321 -27.77 -4.09 10.44
N GLU A 322 -26.44 -4.14 10.51
CA GLU A 322 -25.51 -3.57 9.52
C GLU A 322 -25.13 -4.57 8.43
#